data_AF-L7JQ00-F1
#
_entry.id   AF-L7JQ00-F1
#
_cell.length_a   1.000
_cell.length_b   1.000
_cell.length_c   1.000
_cell.angle_alpha   90.00
_cell.angle_beta   90.00
_cell.angle_gamma   90.00
#
_symmetry.space_group_name_H-M   'P 1'
#
loop_
_entity.id
_entity.type
_entity.pdbx_description
1 polymer ?
#
loop_
_entity_poly.entity_id
_entity_poly.type
_entity_poly.pdbx_seq_one_letter_code
_entity_poly.pdbx_strand_id
1 'polypeptide(L)'
;MPNLRQQQAAWSGRTVQFIADHIGPSLAQQPNIILLHAGTNDMSSNGAVSTEGQDPKAAASRLGALIDQMIMGSPGAAILVAMIVNTCDQDQSDRTKEYQQLIPGVVKQRRDGGHHVLAVDFTDLSVETLQDCIHPTNAGYKLFGDYWYDFMLQIPKDWIEKPVGDAPIRNGGRRTTPAVSLFLILFMLPYSYILKPEKELPRLDADQKHAGDT
;
A
#
# COMPACT_ATOMS: atom_id res chain seq x y z
N MET A 1 9.89 -32.10 -5.62
CA MET A 1 9.01 -31.16 -4.91
C MET A 1 9.79 -29.86 -4.72
N PRO A 2 9.44 -28.75 -5.38
CA PRO A 2 10.08 -27.47 -5.08
C PRO A 2 9.80 -27.10 -3.62
N ASN A 3 10.84 -26.64 -2.93
CA ASN A 3 10.81 -26.33 -1.52
C ASN A 3 9.97 -25.04 -1.32
N LEU A 4 8.69 -25.18 -0.95
CA LEU A 4 7.71 -24.09 -0.70
C LEU A 4 8.04 -23.23 0.55
N ARG A 5 9.33 -23.01 0.86
CA ARG A 5 9.77 -22.35 2.10
C ARG A 5 9.91 -20.84 2.02
N GLN A 6 9.67 -20.22 0.86
CA GLN A 6 9.82 -18.78 0.73
C GLN A 6 8.46 -18.09 0.80
N GLN A 7 8.07 -17.71 2.02
CA GLN A 7 6.87 -16.90 2.28
C GLN A 7 7.08 -15.42 1.91
N GLN A 8 8.32 -15.00 1.63
CA GLN A 8 8.70 -13.61 1.35
C GLN A 8 9.60 -13.53 0.11
N ALA A 9 9.14 -12.79 -0.90
CA ALA A 9 9.89 -12.44 -2.11
C ALA A 9 10.59 -11.09 -1.90
N ALA A 10 11.74 -11.11 -1.24
CA ALA A 10 12.56 -9.92 -1.01
C ALA A 10 14.02 -10.23 -1.33
N TRP A 11 14.66 -9.34 -2.09
CA TRP A 11 16.05 -9.50 -2.52
C TRP A 11 16.79 -8.17 -2.42
N SER A 12 17.90 -8.17 -1.69
CA SER A 12 18.73 -6.97 -1.54
C SER A 12 19.43 -6.60 -2.84
N GLY A 13 19.45 -5.31 -3.18
CA GLY A 13 20.15 -4.76 -4.34
C GLY A 13 19.62 -5.21 -5.70
N ARG A 14 18.36 -5.67 -5.78
CA ARG A 14 17.75 -6.16 -7.03
C ARG A 14 16.76 -5.17 -7.64
N THR A 15 16.82 -5.06 -8.95
CA THR A 15 15.95 -4.22 -9.78
C THR A 15 14.62 -4.89 -10.05
N VAL A 16 13.70 -4.14 -10.66
CA VAL A 16 12.39 -4.63 -11.09
C VAL A 16 12.51 -5.85 -12.03
N GLN A 17 13.48 -5.85 -12.96
CA GLN A 17 13.67 -6.97 -13.88
C GLN A 17 14.02 -8.25 -13.14
N PHE A 18 14.99 -8.17 -12.21
CA PHE A 18 15.36 -9.34 -11.42
C PHE A 18 14.17 -9.90 -10.65
N ILE A 19 13.33 -9.03 -10.08
CA ILE A 19 12.12 -9.47 -9.37
C ILE A 19 11.18 -10.22 -10.34
N ALA A 20 10.93 -9.68 -11.54
CA ALA A 20 10.10 -10.35 -12.55
C ALA A 20 10.63 -11.74 -12.91
N ASP A 21 11.95 -11.90 -13.04
CA ASP A 21 12.56 -13.17 -13.39
C ASP A 21 12.46 -14.23 -12.26
N HIS A 22 12.21 -13.80 -11.01
CA HIS A 22 12.29 -14.66 -9.82
C HIS A 22 11.00 -14.77 -9.01
N ILE A 23 9.94 -14.02 -9.34
CA ILE A 23 8.70 -13.97 -8.53
C ILE A 23 7.83 -15.23 -8.64
N GLY A 24 8.07 -16.08 -9.65
CA GLY A 24 7.25 -17.26 -9.97
C GLY A 24 6.90 -18.17 -8.77
N PRO A 25 7.87 -18.59 -7.93
CA PRO A 25 7.60 -19.43 -6.75
C PRO A 25 6.68 -18.77 -5.71
N SER A 26 6.67 -17.44 -5.61
CA SER A 26 5.76 -16.72 -4.72
C SER A 26 4.35 -16.62 -5.31
N LEU A 27 4.23 -16.40 -6.62
CA LEU A 27 2.92 -16.41 -7.29
C LEU A 27 2.26 -17.80 -7.27
N ALA A 28 3.06 -18.87 -7.33
CA ALA A 28 2.56 -20.24 -7.20
C ALA A 28 1.87 -20.54 -5.85
N GLN A 29 2.08 -19.69 -4.82
CA GLN A 29 1.38 -19.79 -3.54
C GLN A 29 -0.01 -19.13 -3.54
N GLN A 30 -0.41 -18.51 -4.66
CA GLN A 30 -1.73 -17.87 -4.83
C GLN A 30 -2.08 -16.90 -3.69
N PRO A 31 -1.24 -15.87 -3.43
CA PRO A 31 -1.56 -14.84 -2.45
C PRO A 31 -2.88 -14.14 -2.80
N ASN A 32 -3.65 -13.75 -1.79
CA ASN A 32 -4.83 -12.90 -1.96
C ASN A 32 -4.50 -11.40 -1.85
N ILE A 33 -3.32 -11.05 -1.33
CA ILE A 33 -2.79 -9.68 -1.28
C ILE A 33 -1.30 -9.72 -1.64
N ILE A 34 -0.89 -8.82 -2.54
CA ILE A 34 0.51 -8.60 -2.90
C ILE A 34 0.86 -7.15 -2.59
N LEU A 35 1.88 -6.95 -1.74
CA LEU A 35 2.46 -5.64 -1.44
C LEU A 35 3.76 -5.50 -2.23
N LEU A 36 3.76 -4.64 -3.25
CA LEU A 36 4.89 -4.44 -4.15
C LEU A 36 5.54 -3.08 -3.88
N HIS A 37 6.82 -3.09 -3.48
CA HIS A 37 7.67 -1.90 -3.42
C HIS A 37 8.96 -2.19 -4.17
N ALA A 38 9.06 -1.72 -5.42
CA ALA A 38 10.16 -2.03 -6.33
C ALA A 38 10.54 -0.85 -7.22
N GLY A 39 11.83 -0.73 -7.53
CA GLY A 39 12.39 0.30 -8.42
C GLY A 39 13.45 1.20 -7.78
N THR A 40 13.66 1.16 -6.46
CA THR A 40 14.73 1.94 -5.82
C THR A 40 16.11 1.60 -6.38
N ASN A 41 16.38 0.33 -6.66
CA ASN A 41 17.66 -0.10 -7.24
C ASN A 41 17.81 0.29 -8.72
N ASP A 42 16.71 0.31 -9.49
CA ASP A 42 16.72 0.81 -10.86
C ASP A 42 17.20 2.27 -10.89
N MET A 43 16.87 3.09 -9.89
CA MET A 43 17.25 4.51 -9.87
C MET A 43 18.70 4.77 -9.41
N SER A 44 19.41 3.74 -8.93
CA SER A 44 20.78 3.88 -8.40
C SER A 44 21.77 4.37 -9.46
N SER A 45 22.64 5.32 -9.07
CA SER A 45 23.79 5.75 -9.89
C SER A 45 24.85 4.67 -10.07
N ASN A 46 24.82 3.62 -9.24
CA ASN A 46 25.74 2.50 -9.34
C ASN A 46 25.25 1.50 -10.39
N GLY A 47 25.93 1.44 -11.54
CA GLY A 47 25.60 0.50 -12.62
C GLY A 47 25.74 -0.98 -12.26
N ALA A 48 26.43 -1.33 -11.17
CA ALA A 48 26.43 -2.69 -10.64
C ALA A 48 25.12 -3.05 -9.88
N VAL A 49 24.35 -2.04 -9.47
CA VAL A 49 23.04 -2.19 -8.83
C VAL A 49 21.93 -1.98 -9.86
N SER A 50 21.97 -0.91 -10.64
CA SER A 50 21.02 -0.63 -11.73
C SER A 50 21.42 -1.39 -13.01
N THR A 51 21.28 -2.71 -12.99
CA THR A 51 21.78 -3.61 -14.03
C THR A 51 21.07 -3.46 -15.38
N GLU A 52 19.83 -2.99 -15.39
CA GLU A 52 19.03 -2.72 -16.60
C GLU A 52 19.00 -1.24 -16.98
N GLY A 53 19.88 -0.44 -16.35
CA GLY A 53 19.99 0.99 -16.56
C GLY A 53 18.99 1.81 -15.74
N GLN A 54 19.38 3.06 -15.53
CA GLN A 54 18.74 3.99 -14.61
C GLN A 54 17.69 4.91 -15.23
N ASP A 55 17.13 4.57 -16.39
CA ASP A 55 16.04 5.36 -16.98
C ASP A 55 14.71 5.10 -16.23
N PRO A 56 14.10 6.13 -15.61
CA PRO A 56 12.81 6.00 -14.93
C PRO A 56 11.69 5.43 -15.81
N LYS A 57 11.65 5.78 -17.10
CA LYS A 57 10.58 5.33 -18.00
C LYS A 57 10.73 3.87 -18.38
N ALA A 58 11.95 3.43 -18.66
CA ALA A 58 12.26 2.01 -18.87
C ALA A 58 11.94 1.20 -17.61
N ALA A 59 12.32 1.68 -16.42
CA ALA A 59 11.99 1.03 -15.15
C ALA A 59 10.47 0.94 -14.93
N ALA A 60 9.72 2.01 -15.23
CA ALA A 60 8.25 2.02 -15.10
C ALA A 60 7.59 1.04 -16.08
N SER A 61 8.16 0.88 -17.27
CA SER A 61 7.70 -0.13 -18.24
C SER A 61 7.92 -1.55 -17.72
N ARG A 62 9.09 -1.82 -17.12
CA ARG A 62 9.36 -3.10 -16.45
C ARG A 62 8.44 -3.34 -15.26
N LEU A 63 8.10 -2.30 -14.50
CA LEU A 63 7.15 -2.39 -13.39
C LEU A 63 5.76 -2.80 -13.89
N GLY A 64 5.31 -2.20 -15.00
CA GLY A 64 4.06 -2.60 -15.64
C GLY A 64 4.04 -4.08 -16.00
N ALA A 65 5.11 -4.57 -16.64
CA ALA A 65 5.24 -5.98 -16.99
C ALA A 65 5.27 -6.91 -15.76
N LEU A 66 5.94 -6.49 -14.67
CA LEU A 66 5.93 -7.23 -13.40
C LEU A 66 4.52 -7.31 -12.81
N ILE A 67 3.75 -6.22 -12.83
CA ILE A 67 2.36 -6.22 -12.37
C ILE A 67 1.52 -7.17 -13.23
N ASP A 68 1.70 -7.15 -14.56
CA ASP A 68 0.98 -8.05 -15.46
C ASP A 68 1.30 -9.53 -15.15
N GLN A 69 2.56 -9.85 -14.83
CA GLN A 69 2.92 -11.19 -14.37
C GLN A 69 2.24 -11.58 -13.05
N MET A 70 2.15 -10.65 -12.09
CA MET A 70 1.45 -10.89 -10.82
C MET A 70 -0.06 -11.11 -11.03
N ILE A 71 -0.69 -10.33 -11.90
CA ILE A 71 -2.11 -10.49 -12.28
C ILE A 71 -2.34 -11.87 -12.91
N MET A 72 -1.49 -12.28 -13.86
CA MET A 72 -1.61 -13.58 -14.51
C MET A 72 -1.34 -14.74 -13.55
N GLY A 73 -0.30 -14.60 -12.71
CA GLY A 73 0.15 -15.63 -11.80
C GLY A 73 -0.73 -15.78 -10.56
N SER A 74 -1.48 -14.73 -10.17
CA SER A 74 -2.36 -14.72 -9.00
C SER A 74 -3.60 -13.85 -9.26
N PRO A 75 -4.53 -14.29 -10.12
CA PRO A 75 -5.65 -13.47 -10.60
C PRO A 75 -6.65 -13.05 -9.51
N GLY A 76 -6.67 -13.75 -8.38
CA GLY A 76 -7.51 -13.38 -7.21
C GLY A 76 -6.82 -12.42 -6.22
N ALA A 77 -5.61 -11.95 -6.51
CA ALA A 77 -4.86 -11.08 -5.62
C ALA A 77 -5.29 -9.60 -5.76
N ALA A 78 -5.44 -8.92 -4.64
CA ALA A 78 -5.35 -7.47 -4.59
C ALA A 78 -3.87 -7.04 -4.55
N ILE A 79 -3.44 -6.20 -5.49
CA ILE A 79 -2.05 -5.76 -5.65
C ILE A 79 -1.93 -4.29 -5.27
N LEU A 80 -1.12 -3.99 -4.26
CA LEU A 80 -0.80 -2.62 -3.87
C LEU A 80 0.63 -2.32 -4.31
N VAL A 81 0.79 -1.30 -5.15
CA VAL A 81 2.07 -0.90 -5.71
C VAL A 81 2.48 0.42 -5.08
N ALA A 82 3.51 0.38 -4.24
CA ALA A 82 4.03 1.57 -3.60
C ALA A 82 4.80 2.43 -4.60
N MET A 83 4.51 3.73 -4.56
CA MET A 83 5.48 4.73 -4.99
C MET A 83 6.71 4.61 -4.11
N ILE A 84 7.90 4.38 -4.66
CA ILE A 84 9.09 4.14 -3.82
C ILE A 84 9.37 5.33 -2.91
N VAL A 85 9.94 5.09 -1.72
CA VAL A 85 10.34 6.18 -0.82
C VAL A 85 11.37 7.11 -1.42
N ASN A 86 11.43 8.33 -0.88
CA ASN A 86 12.48 9.29 -1.20
C ASN A 86 13.86 8.78 -0.79
N THR A 87 14.89 9.43 -1.32
CA THR A 87 16.30 9.22 -0.97
C THR A 87 16.95 10.56 -0.63
N CYS A 88 17.93 10.55 0.28
CA CYS A 88 18.83 11.70 0.49
C CYS A 88 20.08 11.68 -0.41
N ASP A 89 20.23 10.67 -1.28
CA ASP A 89 21.26 10.65 -2.32
C ASP A 89 20.86 11.63 -3.45
N GLN A 90 21.64 12.70 -3.59
CA GLN A 90 21.40 13.75 -4.58
C GLN A 90 21.55 13.25 -6.02
N ASP A 91 22.45 12.30 -6.27
CA ASP A 91 22.69 11.78 -7.61
C ASP A 91 21.52 10.90 -8.08
N GLN A 92 20.72 10.37 -7.16
CA GLN A 92 19.57 9.51 -7.42
C GLN A 92 18.21 10.23 -7.29
N SER A 93 18.12 11.27 -6.46
CA SER A 93 16.85 11.90 -6.05
C SER A 93 15.94 12.29 -7.21
N ASP A 94 16.47 12.90 -8.28
CA ASP A 94 15.65 13.37 -9.39
C ASP A 94 15.05 12.21 -10.22
N ARG A 95 15.81 11.13 -10.41
CA ARG A 95 15.31 9.92 -11.06
C ARG A 95 14.24 9.23 -10.22
N THR A 96 14.44 9.18 -8.90
CA THR A 96 13.43 8.67 -7.96
C THR A 96 12.12 9.45 -8.08
N LYS A 97 12.17 10.79 -8.12
CA LYS A 97 10.96 11.63 -8.30
C LYS A 97 10.27 11.38 -9.63
N GLU A 98 11.03 11.30 -10.73
CA GLU A 98 10.45 11.00 -12.04
C GLU A 98 9.78 9.62 -12.04
N TYR A 99 10.44 8.60 -11.48
CA TYR A 99 9.87 7.25 -11.39
C TYR A 99 8.61 7.21 -10.53
N GLN A 100 8.61 7.86 -9.36
CA GLN A 100 7.42 8.01 -8.50
C GLN A 100 6.21 8.55 -9.28
N GLN A 101 6.40 9.60 -10.09
CA GLN A 101 5.32 10.23 -10.87
C GLN A 101 4.73 9.30 -11.95
N LEU A 102 5.49 8.31 -12.43
CA LEU A 102 5.04 7.37 -13.45
C LEU A 102 4.18 6.23 -12.88
N ILE A 103 4.43 5.81 -11.63
CA ILE A 103 3.79 4.65 -11.00
C ILE A 103 2.25 4.74 -11.00
N PRO A 104 1.61 5.87 -10.62
CA PRO A 104 0.15 5.99 -10.67
C PRO A 104 -0.42 5.74 -12.07
N GLY A 105 0.26 6.18 -13.13
CA GLY A 105 -0.15 5.95 -14.52
C GLY A 105 -0.06 4.47 -14.91
N VAL A 106 1.06 3.83 -14.57
CA VAL A 106 1.28 2.38 -14.80
C VAL A 106 0.19 1.55 -14.13
N VAL A 107 -0.13 1.85 -12.88
CA VAL A 107 -1.15 1.14 -12.10
C VAL A 107 -2.56 1.44 -12.62
N LYS A 108 -2.87 2.71 -12.90
CA LYS A 108 -4.17 3.13 -13.43
C LYS A 108 -4.54 2.37 -14.70
N GLN A 109 -3.59 2.14 -15.59
CA GLN A 109 -3.81 1.35 -16.80
C GLN A 109 -4.35 -0.07 -16.50
N ARG A 110 -3.79 -0.77 -15.50
CA ARG A 110 -4.26 -2.12 -15.12
C ARG A 110 -5.59 -2.05 -14.38
N ARG A 111 -5.76 -1.07 -13.49
CA ARG A 111 -7.01 -0.86 -12.75
C ARG A 111 -8.18 -0.59 -13.70
N ASP A 112 -7.98 0.29 -14.69
CA ASP A 112 -9.00 0.59 -15.71
C ASP A 112 -9.27 -0.62 -16.63
N GLY A 113 -8.34 -1.59 -16.69
CA GLY A 113 -8.54 -2.90 -17.30
C GLY A 113 -9.34 -3.90 -16.47
N GLY A 114 -9.82 -3.50 -15.28
CA GLY A 114 -10.64 -4.33 -14.39
C GLY A 114 -9.86 -5.17 -13.38
N HIS A 115 -8.56 -4.94 -13.22
CA HIS A 115 -7.74 -5.66 -12.25
C HIS A 115 -7.75 -4.98 -10.87
N HIS A 116 -7.62 -5.78 -9.80
CA HIS A 116 -7.54 -5.31 -8.42
C HIS A 116 -6.15 -4.75 -8.10
N VAL A 117 -5.81 -3.59 -8.67
CA VAL A 117 -4.51 -2.94 -8.49
C VAL A 117 -4.68 -1.50 -8.02
N LEU A 118 -3.93 -1.11 -6.98
CA LEU A 118 -3.91 0.25 -6.44
C LEU A 118 -2.48 0.75 -6.30
N ALA A 119 -2.27 2.04 -6.62
CA ALA A 119 -1.04 2.74 -6.29
C ALA A 119 -1.18 3.29 -4.87
N VAL A 120 -0.14 3.18 -4.06
CA VAL A 120 -0.12 3.68 -2.69
C VAL A 120 1.08 4.60 -2.47
N ASP A 121 0.86 5.67 -1.74
CA ASP A 121 1.82 6.76 -1.65
C ASP A 121 2.72 6.62 -0.42
N PHE A 122 3.99 6.29 -0.65
CA PHE A 122 5.03 6.25 0.38
C PHE A 122 5.96 7.47 0.30
N THR A 123 5.66 8.46 -0.54
CA THR A 123 6.54 9.62 -0.77
C THR A 123 6.57 10.60 0.40
N ASP A 124 5.59 10.54 1.31
CA ASP A 124 5.57 11.33 2.55
C ASP A 124 6.50 10.77 3.65
N LEU A 125 7.09 9.58 3.46
CA LEU A 125 8.06 9.04 4.40
C LEU A 125 9.33 9.88 4.39
N SER A 126 9.63 10.49 5.54
CA SER A 126 10.80 11.35 5.72
C SER A 126 12.11 10.58 5.46
N VAL A 127 13.03 11.22 4.74
CA VAL A 127 14.39 10.71 4.52
C VAL A 127 15.19 10.56 5.82
N GLU A 128 14.79 11.24 6.90
CA GLU A 128 15.38 11.08 8.24
C GLU A 128 15.14 9.68 8.82
N THR A 129 14.17 8.95 8.27
CA THR A 129 13.91 7.56 8.65
C THR A 129 14.89 6.57 8.00
N LEU A 130 15.80 7.04 7.14
CA LEU A 130 16.78 6.23 6.40
C LEU A 130 18.16 6.23 7.08
N GLN A 131 18.88 5.12 7.01
CA GLN A 131 20.20 4.96 7.63
C GLN A 131 21.37 5.31 6.69
N ASP A 132 21.20 5.09 5.38
CA ASP A 132 22.25 5.23 4.35
C ASP A 132 21.70 5.88 3.07
N CYS A 133 20.73 6.78 3.25
CA CYS A 133 19.94 7.42 2.21
C CYS A 133 19.05 6.49 1.37
N ILE A 134 19.08 5.18 1.58
CA ILE A 134 18.28 4.22 0.79
C ILE A 134 17.45 3.31 1.70
N HIS A 135 18.06 2.73 2.73
CA HIS A 135 17.43 1.73 3.58
C HIS A 135 16.79 2.39 4.81
N PRO A 136 15.53 2.04 5.14
CA PRO A 136 14.92 2.47 6.39
C PRO A 136 15.69 1.97 7.62
N THR A 137 15.73 2.79 8.66
CA THR A 137 16.08 2.39 10.03
C THR A 137 15.01 1.46 10.60
N ASN A 138 15.25 0.87 11.78
CA ASN A 138 14.22 0.07 12.46
C ASN A 138 12.93 0.87 12.73
N ALA A 139 13.05 2.15 13.12
CA ALA A 139 11.90 3.03 13.30
C ALA A 139 11.21 3.32 11.96
N GLY A 140 11.99 3.54 10.89
CA GLY A 140 11.49 3.67 9.53
C GLY A 140 10.70 2.44 9.08
N TYR A 141 11.22 1.23 9.28
CA TYR A 141 10.51 -0.01 8.96
C TYR A 141 9.21 -0.18 9.75
N LYS A 142 9.16 0.29 11.00
CA LYS A 142 7.89 0.31 11.75
C LYS A 142 6.87 1.21 11.06
N LEU A 143 7.28 2.42 10.66
CA LEU A 143 6.40 3.37 9.98
C LEU A 143 5.96 2.85 8.59
N PHE A 144 6.84 2.17 7.86
CA PHE A 144 6.49 1.43 6.64
C PHE A 144 5.37 0.42 6.89
N GLY A 145 5.46 -0.34 7.99
CA GLY A 145 4.43 -1.29 8.39
C GLY A 145 3.10 -0.61 8.69
N ASP A 146 3.13 0.54 9.38
CA ASP A 146 1.95 1.35 9.67
C ASP A 146 1.28 1.86 8.37
N TYR A 147 2.08 2.36 7.40
CA TYR A 147 1.59 2.77 6.08
C TYR A 147 0.93 1.62 5.32
N TRP A 148 1.60 0.46 5.25
CA TRP A 148 1.01 -0.72 4.60
C TRP A 148 -0.32 -1.11 5.23
N TYR A 149 -0.39 -1.10 6.57
CA TYR A 149 -1.63 -1.40 7.28
C TYR A 149 -2.74 -0.42 6.93
N ASP A 150 -2.46 0.89 6.93
CA ASP A 150 -3.44 1.93 6.61
C ASP A 150 -3.93 1.84 5.16
N PHE A 151 -3.06 1.53 4.21
CA PHE A 151 -3.47 1.28 2.82
C PHE A 151 -4.26 0.00 2.66
N MET A 152 -3.90 -1.07 3.39
CA MET A 152 -4.65 -2.32 3.36
C MET A 152 -6.09 -2.16 3.86
N LEU A 153 -6.33 -1.28 4.84
CA LEU A 153 -7.67 -0.97 5.33
C LEU A 153 -8.56 -0.26 4.29
N GLN A 154 -7.95 0.30 3.24
CA GLN A 154 -8.65 1.01 2.16
C GLN A 154 -8.94 0.11 0.95
N ILE A 155 -8.47 -1.14 0.95
CA ILE A 155 -8.78 -2.09 -0.12
C ILE A 155 -10.29 -2.37 -0.11
N PRO A 156 -10.98 -2.31 -1.27
CA PRO A 156 -12.38 -2.72 -1.35
C PRO A 156 -12.58 -4.13 -0.80
N LYS A 157 -13.55 -4.30 0.10
CA LYS A 157 -13.72 -5.56 0.86
C LYS A 157 -14.01 -6.77 -0.03
N ASP A 158 -14.61 -6.52 -1.18
CA ASP A 158 -14.93 -7.51 -2.21
C ASP A 158 -13.71 -7.94 -3.06
N TRP A 159 -12.56 -7.25 -2.94
CA TRP A 159 -11.34 -7.65 -3.62
C TRP A 159 -10.55 -8.74 -2.89
N ILE A 160 -10.72 -8.88 -1.57
CA ILE A 160 -9.93 -9.80 -0.75
C ILE A 160 -10.77 -11.04 -0.45
N GLU A 161 -10.46 -12.13 -1.13
CA GLU A 161 -11.06 -13.43 -0.87
C GLU A 161 -10.28 -14.22 0.19
N LYS A 162 -10.86 -15.34 0.66
CA LYS A 162 -10.15 -16.26 1.54
C LYS A 162 -8.90 -16.79 0.81
N PRO A 163 -7.74 -16.89 1.49
CA PRO A 163 -6.55 -17.49 0.89
C PRO A 163 -6.84 -18.88 0.33
N VAL A 164 -6.30 -19.18 -0.84
CA VAL A 164 -6.35 -20.52 -1.43
C VAL A 164 -5.16 -21.31 -0.90
N GLY A 165 -5.43 -22.43 -0.23
CA GLY A 165 -4.39 -23.31 0.34
C GLY A 165 -4.22 -23.19 1.85
N ASP A 166 -3.33 -24.02 2.40
CA ASP A 166 -3.06 -24.05 3.85
C ASP A 166 -2.36 -22.77 4.30
N ALA A 167 -2.65 -22.34 5.53
CA ALA A 167 -1.94 -21.24 6.14
C ALA A 167 -0.43 -21.52 6.16
N PRO A 168 0.43 -20.53 5.85
CA PRO A 168 1.87 -20.71 5.94
C PRO A 168 2.27 -21.19 7.34
N ILE A 169 3.09 -22.25 7.39
CA ILE A 169 3.68 -22.73 8.65
C ILE A 169 4.58 -21.61 9.17
N ARG A 170 4.16 -20.95 10.25
CA ARG A 170 5.02 -20.01 10.99
C ARG A 170 6.00 -20.84 11.82
N ASN A 171 7.31 -20.63 11.62
CA ASN A 171 8.36 -21.18 12.49
C ASN A 171 8.28 -20.47 13.86
N GLY A 172 7.31 -20.90 14.68
CA GLY A 172 6.99 -20.26 15.95
C GLY A 172 5.62 -20.66 16.46
N GLY A 173 5.41 -21.97 16.65
CA GLY A 173 4.31 -22.53 17.44
C GLY A 173 2.89 -22.30 16.92
N ARG A 174 2.09 -23.35 16.86
CA ARG A 174 0.63 -23.26 16.76
C ARG A 174 0.12 -22.39 17.91
N ARG A 175 -0.27 -21.14 17.66
CA ARG A 175 -1.28 -20.50 18.51
C ARG A 175 -2.61 -21.08 18.07
N THR A 176 -3.05 -22.14 18.76
CA THR A 176 -4.43 -22.58 18.73
C THR A 176 -5.27 -21.55 19.48
N THR A 177 -5.54 -20.41 18.85
CA THR A 177 -6.73 -19.63 19.19
C THR A 177 -7.81 -20.09 18.21
N PRO A 178 -8.93 -20.66 18.68
CA PRO A 178 -10.03 -20.97 17.79
C PRO A 178 -10.48 -19.68 17.11
N ALA A 179 -10.91 -19.78 15.86
CA ALA A 179 -11.59 -18.70 15.17
C ALA A 179 -12.79 -18.27 16.03
N VAL A 180 -12.72 -17.11 16.66
CA VAL A 180 -13.92 -16.44 17.14
C VAL A 180 -14.67 -16.06 15.88
N SER A 181 -15.71 -16.83 15.56
CA SER A 181 -16.72 -16.39 14.61
C SER A 181 -17.31 -15.12 15.18
N LEU A 182 -16.87 -13.97 14.65
CA LEU A 182 -17.48 -12.69 14.96
C LEU A 182 -18.87 -12.71 14.30
N PHE A 183 -19.86 -13.19 15.04
CA PHE A 183 -21.26 -13.03 14.69
C PHE A 183 -21.51 -11.54 14.56
N LEU A 184 -21.94 -11.14 13.37
CA LEU A 184 -22.46 -9.83 13.04
C LEU A 184 -23.66 -9.54 13.96
N ILE A 185 -23.46 -8.84 15.07
CA ILE A 185 -24.59 -8.25 15.81
C ILE A 185 -24.95 -6.97 15.06
N LEU A 186 -25.89 -7.13 14.13
CA LEU A 186 -26.58 -6.06 13.44
C LEU A 186 -27.43 -5.29 14.45
N PHE A 187 -26.94 -4.16 14.96
CA PHE A 187 -27.83 -3.17 15.58
C PHE A 187 -28.55 -2.42 14.46
N MET A 188 -29.71 -2.93 14.06
CA MET A 188 -30.72 -2.11 13.40
C MET A 188 -31.22 -1.09 14.43
N LEU A 189 -30.84 0.18 14.26
CA LEU A 189 -31.54 1.29 14.90
C LEU A 189 -32.84 1.52 14.10
N PRO A 190 -34.03 1.35 14.70
CA PRO A 190 -35.27 1.69 14.01
C PRO A 190 -35.39 3.21 13.89
N TYR A 191 -35.53 3.68 12.66
CA TYR A 191 -35.96 5.03 12.32
C TYR A 191 -37.46 5.14 12.64
N SER A 192 -37.81 5.78 13.75
CA SER A 192 -39.19 6.16 14.05
C SER A 192 -39.26 7.57 14.66
N TYR A 193 -40.02 8.40 13.96
CA TYR A 193 -40.42 9.76 14.30
C TYR A 193 -40.91 9.91 15.76
N ILE A 194 -40.40 10.92 16.47
CA ILE A 194 -41.11 11.55 17.59
C ILE A 194 -41.07 13.07 17.39
N LEU A 195 -42.27 13.61 17.14
CA LEU A 195 -42.65 15.01 17.17
C LEU A 195 -42.13 15.69 18.45
N LYS A 196 -41.39 16.78 18.32
CA LYS A 196 -41.19 17.73 19.42
C LYS A 196 -42.22 18.86 19.30
N PRO A 197 -42.98 19.17 20.34
CA PRO A 197 -43.90 20.29 20.34
C PRO A 197 -43.15 21.61 20.45
N GLU A 198 -43.65 22.56 19.67
CA GLU A 198 -43.41 24.00 19.70
C GLU A 198 -43.41 24.53 21.15
N LYS A 199 -42.38 25.29 21.52
CA LYS A 199 -42.41 26.16 22.70
C LYS A 199 -42.29 27.60 22.25
N GLU A 200 -43.29 28.36 22.66
CA GLU A 200 -43.59 29.74 22.36
C GLU A 200 -42.41 30.71 22.56
N LEU A 201 -42.35 31.72 21.69
CA LEU A 201 -41.58 32.95 21.87
C LEU A 201 -42.16 33.78 23.04
N PRO A 202 -41.32 34.42 23.86
CA PRO A 202 -41.68 35.68 24.51
C PRO A 202 -41.42 36.86 23.57
N ARG A 203 -42.38 37.80 23.53
CA ARG A 203 -42.26 39.12 22.89
C ARG A 203 -41.13 39.95 23.51
N LEU A 204 -40.53 40.75 22.64
CA LEU A 204 -39.59 41.84 22.86
C LEU A 204 -40.06 42.84 23.91
N ASP A 205 -39.09 43.37 24.67
CA ASP A 205 -39.05 44.80 24.96
C ASP A 205 -37.59 45.31 24.89
N ALA A 206 -37.48 46.52 24.37
CA ALA A 206 -36.27 47.23 24.01
C ALA A 206 -35.54 47.78 25.23
N ASP A 207 -34.21 47.86 25.18
CA ASP A 207 -33.55 49.14 25.38
C ASP A 207 -32.15 49.20 24.76
N GLN A 208 -31.84 50.36 24.18
CA GLN A 208 -30.56 50.72 23.56
C GLN A 208 -29.53 51.11 24.61
N LYS A 209 -28.24 50.89 24.29
CA LYS A 209 -27.06 51.81 24.42
C LYS A 209 -25.80 50.99 24.72
N HIS A 210 -24.58 51.31 24.30
CA HIS A 210 -23.93 52.20 23.34
C HIS A 210 -22.41 51.98 23.57
N ALA A 211 -21.59 52.01 22.51
CA ALA A 211 -20.11 52.18 22.53
C ALA A 211 -19.26 51.08 23.25
N GLY A 212 -18.04 50.71 22.84
CA GLY A 212 -17.00 51.32 22.02
C GLY A 212 -15.70 51.39 22.84
N ASP A 213 -14.59 50.85 22.30
CA ASP A 213 -13.16 50.96 22.73
C ASP A 213 -12.81 50.54 24.18
N THR A 214 -11.70 49.88 24.52
CA THR A 214 -10.32 49.78 24.03
C THR A 214 -9.73 48.42 24.37
#